data_AF-A0A0S8IQ17-F1
#
_entry.id   AF-A0A0S8IQ17-F1
#
_cell.length_a   1.000
_cell.length_b   1.000
_cell.length_c   1.000
_cell.angle_alpha   90.00
_cell.angle_beta   90.00
_cell.angle_gamma   90.00
#
_symmetry.space_group_name_H-M   'P 1'
#
loop_
_entity.id
_entity.type
_entity.pdbx_description
1 polymer ?
#
loop_
_entity_poly.entity_id
_entity_poly.type
_entity_poly.pdbx_seq_one_letter_code
_entity_poly.pdbx_strand_id
1 'polypeptide(L)'
;MRLKVKKLLKGGEYFVSFENVDFNPDETEKIEKFGMPTVDFSSDGLGTHKLNEIDLSIKSQSAEEAEQMMSSIRQNVKDKLTELLAQVDNFTGEEVVEL
;
A
#
# COMPACT_ATOMS: atom_id res chain seq x y z
N MET A 1 -0.03 -9.41 -2.53
CA MET A 1 0.02 -8.40 -3.58
C MET A 1 1.45 -8.34 -4.03
N ARG A 2 1.69 -8.10 -5.31
CA ARG A 2 3.03 -7.97 -5.88
C ARG A 2 3.25 -6.52 -6.28
N LEU A 3 4.12 -5.83 -5.54
CA LEU A 3 4.54 -4.47 -5.84
C LEU A 3 5.93 -4.49 -6.47
N LYS A 4 6.07 -3.88 -7.65
CA LYS A 4 7.35 -3.69 -8.32
C LYS A 4 7.91 -2.33 -7.93
N VAL A 5 9.15 -2.32 -7.46
CA VAL A 5 9.87 -1.09 -7.10
C VAL A 5 11.03 -0.91 -8.08
N LYS A 6 11.08 0.23 -8.74
CA LYS A 6 12.18 0.62 -9.65
C LYS A 6 12.96 1.78 -9.03
N LYS A 7 14.29 1.69 -9.04
CA LYS A 7 15.19 2.77 -8.62
C LYS A 7 16.01 3.23 -9.81
N LEU A 8 16.09 4.53 -10.03
CA LEU A 8 16.86 5.12 -11.11
C LEU A 8 17.61 6.36 -10.61
N LEU A 9 18.91 6.45 -10.92
CA LEU A 9 19.70 7.66 -10.72
C LEU A 9 19.90 8.32 -12.10
N LYS A 10 19.34 9.51 -12.30
CA LYS A 10 19.44 10.24 -13.58
C LYS A 10 19.77 11.70 -13.31
N GLY A 11 20.89 12.18 -13.86
CA GLY A 11 21.31 13.58 -13.71
C GLY A 11 21.63 14.00 -12.28
N GLY A 12 22.03 13.07 -11.41
CA GLY A 12 22.26 13.32 -9.98
C GLY A 12 21.01 13.23 -9.10
N GLU A 13 19.85 12.93 -9.69
CA GLU A 13 18.58 12.85 -8.99
C GLU A 13 18.12 11.40 -8.86
N TYR A 14 17.64 11.04 -7.66
CA TYR A 14 17.13 9.70 -7.37
C TYR A 14 15.63 9.66 -7.67
N PHE A 15 15.22 8.66 -8.43
CA PHE A 15 13.83 8.37 -8.73
C PHE A 15 13.46 7.00 -8.20
N VAL A 16 12.36 6.93 -7.46
CA VAL A 16 11.78 5.67 -7.01
C VAL A 16 10.37 5.57 -7.58
N SER A 17 10.09 4.47 -8.28
CA SER A 17 8.77 4.20 -8.83
C SER A 17 8.17 2.93 -8.22
N PHE A 18 6.88 2.99 -7.90
CA PHE A 18 6.08 1.89 -7.36
C PHE A 18 4.98 1.56 -8.34
N GLU A 19 4.87 0.29 -8.71
CA GLU A 19 3.89 -0.20 -9.67
C GLU A 19 3.25 -1.45 -9.07
N ASN A 20 1.93 -1.44 -8.88
CA ASN A 20 1.21 -2.66 -8.54
C ASN A 20 1.18 -3.58 -9.77
N VAL A 21 1.61 -4.83 -9.58
CA VAL A 21 1.66 -5.84 -10.63
C VAL A 21 0.41 -6.73 -10.58
N ASP A 22 0.04 -7.20 -9.39
CA ASP A 22 -1.04 -8.17 -9.23
C ASP A 22 -1.42 -8.39 -7.76
N PHE A 23 -2.63 -8.88 -7.52
CA PHE A 23 -3.06 -9.42 -6.22
C PHE A 23 -2.90 -10.94 -6.20
N ASN A 24 -2.76 -11.52 -5.01
CA ASN A 24 -2.84 -12.98 -4.89
C ASN A 24 -4.33 -13.41 -4.83
N PRO A 25 -4.64 -14.72 -4.93
CA PRO A 25 -6.03 -15.20 -4.92
C PRO A 25 -6.80 -14.78 -3.65
N ASP A 26 -6.18 -14.91 -2.47
CA ASP A 26 -6.84 -14.57 -1.20
C ASP A 26 -7.20 -13.09 -1.13
N GLU A 27 -6.28 -12.20 -1.51
CA GLU A 27 -6.53 -10.76 -1.59
C GLU A 27 -7.59 -10.43 -2.63
N THR A 28 -7.58 -11.09 -3.77
CA THR A 28 -8.58 -10.90 -4.83
C THR A 28 -9.97 -11.23 -4.30
N GLU A 29 -10.13 -12.38 -3.63
CA GLU A 29 -11.39 -12.77 -3.00
C GLU A 29 -11.86 -11.74 -1.95
N LYS A 30 -10.94 -11.21 -1.12
CA LYS A 30 -11.30 -10.14 -0.17
C LYS A 30 -11.72 -8.86 -0.87
N ILE A 31 -11.00 -8.45 -1.90
CA ILE A 31 -11.31 -7.23 -2.67
C ILE A 31 -12.67 -7.35 -3.34
N GLU A 32 -13.01 -8.53 -3.86
CA GLU A 32 -14.35 -8.78 -4.44
C GLU A 32 -15.47 -8.72 -3.39
N LYS A 33 -15.20 -9.16 -2.14
CA LYS A 33 -16.18 -9.16 -1.05
C LYS A 33 -16.34 -7.81 -0.35
N PHE A 34 -15.24 -7.13 -0.06
CA PHE A 34 -15.19 -5.94 0.81
C PHE A 34 -14.90 -4.65 0.04
N GLY A 35 -14.57 -4.76 -1.24
CA GLY A 35 -14.16 -3.64 -2.08
C GLY A 35 -12.66 -3.39 -2.05
N MET A 36 -12.22 -2.54 -2.99
CA MET A 36 -10.82 -2.15 -3.14
C MET A 36 -10.41 -1.17 -2.02
N PRO A 37 -9.43 -1.51 -1.16
CA PRO A 37 -8.96 -0.58 -0.14
C PRO A 37 -8.10 0.55 -0.72
N THR A 38 -8.04 1.64 0.04
CA THR A 38 -7.20 2.81 -0.22
C THR A 38 -6.06 2.91 0.79
N VAL A 39 -4.90 3.38 0.33
CA VAL A 39 -3.75 3.75 1.15
C VAL A 39 -3.58 5.26 1.10
N ASP A 40 -3.40 5.87 2.26
CA ASP A 40 -3.15 7.30 2.36
C ASP A 40 -1.64 7.57 2.53
N PHE A 41 -1.07 8.30 1.59
CA PHE A 41 0.32 8.78 1.59
C PHE A 41 0.37 10.31 1.70
N SER A 42 -0.68 10.94 2.22
CA SER A 42 -0.73 12.41 2.38
C SER A 42 0.38 12.94 3.30
N SER A 43 0.84 12.14 4.27
CA SER A 43 2.02 12.43 5.10
C SER A 43 3.29 12.67 4.27
N ASP A 44 3.40 11.98 3.14
CA ASP A 44 4.54 12.02 2.23
C ASP A 44 4.28 12.95 1.02
N GLY A 45 3.16 13.68 1.03
CA GLY A 45 2.77 14.61 -0.05
C GLY A 45 2.24 13.94 -1.31
N LEU A 46 1.91 12.64 -1.26
CA LEU A 46 1.51 11.84 -2.43
C LEU A 46 0.00 11.64 -2.53
N GLY A 47 -0.75 11.98 -1.48
CA GLY A 47 -2.21 11.85 -1.43
C GLY A 47 -2.70 10.42 -1.22
N THR A 48 -3.98 10.20 -1.44
CA THR A 48 -4.63 8.89 -1.24
C THR A 48 -4.80 8.14 -2.56
N HIS A 49 -4.44 6.85 -2.56
CA HIS A 49 -4.47 5.98 -3.74
C HIS A 49 -5.18 4.67 -3.44
N LYS A 50 -5.90 4.09 -4.41
CA LYS A 50 -6.35 2.70 -4.28
C LYS A 50 -5.18 1.75 -4.44
N LEU A 51 -5.22 0.58 -3.78
CA LEU A 51 -4.14 -0.40 -3.89
C LEU A 51 -3.85 -0.84 -5.33
N ASN A 52 -4.87 -0.97 -6.18
CA ASN A 52 -4.72 -1.33 -7.59
C ASN A 52 -4.24 -0.19 -8.49
N GLU A 53 -4.25 1.03 -7.99
CA GLU A 53 -3.88 2.26 -8.71
C GLU A 53 -2.57 2.86 -8.18
N ILE A 54 -1.79 2.11 -7.38
CA ILE A 54 -0.47 2.55 -6.94
C ILE A 54 0.49 2.55 -8.14
N ASP A 55 0.56 3.72 -8.77
CA ASP A 55 1.58 4.13 -9.73
C ASP A 55 2.16 5.47 -9.27
N LEU A 56 3.23 5.39 -8.48
CA LEU A 56 3.87 6.55 -7.85
C LEU A 56 5.29 6.67 -8.35
N SER A 57 5.70 7.88 -8.75
CA SER A 57 7.10 8.19 -9.08
C SER A 57 7.55 9.39 -8.26
N ILE A 58 8.56 9.17 -7.42
CA ILE A 58 9.01 10.13 -6.42
C ILE A 58 10.45 10.49 -6.71
N LYS A 59 10.74 11.78 -6.61
CA LYS A 59 12.08 12.34 -6.74
C LYS A 59 12.68 12.56 -5.35
N SER A 60 13.95 12.24 -5.18
CA SER A 60 14.69 12.40 -3.92
C SER A 60 16.03 13.07 -4.18
N GLN A 61 16.50 13.83 -3.19
CA GLN A 61 17.76 14.57 -3.24
C GLN A 61 18.94 13.69 -2.78
N SER A 62 18.68 12.63 -2.03
CA SER A 62 19.70 11.67 -1.59
C SER A 62 19.24 10.21 -1.70
N ALA A 63 20.20 9.29 -1.68
CA ALA A 63 19.92 7.86 -1.62
C ALA A 63 19.22 7.49 -0.31
N GLU A 64 19.60 8.10 0.80
CA GLU A 64 19.02 7.84 2.13
C GLU A 64 17.54 8.24 2.18
N GLU A 65 17.20 9.40 1.63
CA GLU A 65 15.82 9.89 1.52
C GLU A 65 14.99 8.95 0.63
N ALA A 66 15.54 8.49 -0.50
CA ALA A 66 14.90 7.53 -1.39
C ALA A 66 14.61 6.18 -0.70
N GLU A 67 15.55 5.67 0.10
CA GLU A 67 15.35 4.43 0.87
C GLU A 67 14.31 4.59 1.97
N GLN A 68 14.32 5.72 2.69
CA GLN A 68 13.34 6.00 3.74
C GLN A 68 11.92 6.08 3.19
N MET A 69 11.72 6.84 2.10
CA MET A 69 10.41 6.94 1.44
C MET A 69 9.96 5.57 0.92
N MET A 70 10.88 4.80 0.34
CA MET A 70 10.56 3.44 -0.09
C MET A 70 10.13 2.53 1.05
N SER A 71 10.83 2.59 2.18
CA SER A 71 10.46 1.80 3.35
C SER A 71 9.09 2.22 3.90
N SER A 72 8.83 3.53 4.00
CA SER A 72 7.56 4.09 4.47
C SER A 72 6.39 3.62 3.61
N ILE A 73 6.48 3.83 2.29
CA ILE A 73 5.43 3.46 1.34
C ILE A 73 5.17 1.95 1.38
N ARG A 74 6.23 1.14 1.40
CA ARG A 74 6.11 -0.32 1.46
C ARG A 74 5.41 -0.77 2.73
N GLN A 75 5.72 -0.14 3.86
CA GLN A 75 5.12 -0.45 5.15
C GLN A 75 3.63 -0.07 5.16
N ASN A 76 3.28 1.14 4.74
CA ASN A 76 1.87 1.59 4.67
C ASN A 76 1.01 0.69 3.77
N VAL A 77 1.53 0.28 2.61
CA VAL A 77 0.85 -0.68 1.73
C VAL A 77 0.66 -2.03 2.41
N LYS A 78 1.69 -2.53 3.09
CA LYS A 78 1.64 -3.81 3.81
C LYS A 78 0.65 -3.77 4.96
N ASP A 79 0.62 -2.68 5.73
CA ASP A 79 -0.30 -2.52 6.85
C ASP A 79 -1.74 -2.48 6.37
N LYS A 80 -2.03 -1.73 5.30
CA LYS A 80 -3.38 -1.70 4.71
C LYS A 80 -3.82 -3.04 4.14
N LEU A 81 -2.92 -3.79 3.51
CA LEU A 81 -3.20 -5.16 3.07
C LEU A 81 -3.47 -6.09 4.25
N THR A 82 -2.70 -5.95 5.33
CA THR A 82 -2.88 -6.77 6.55
C THR A 82 -4.22 -6.47 7.20
N GLU A 83 -4.61 -5.20 7.30
CA GLU A 83 -5.94 -4.79 7.76
C GLU A 83 -7.05 -5.38 6.90
N LEU A 84 -6.94 -5.32 5.57
CA LEU A 84 -7.92 -5.91 4.65
C LEU A 84 -8.05 -7.42 4.88
N LEU A 85 -6.93 -8.12 5.05
CA LEU A 85 -6.93 -9.56 5.27
C LEU A 85 -7.53 -9.92 6.64
N ALA A 86 -7.29 -9.10 7.66
CA ALA A 86 -7.79 -9.30 9.03
C ALA A 86 -9.29 -8.99 9.20
N GLN A 87 -9.92 -8.22 8.31
CA GLN A 87 -11.34 -7.87 8.40
C GLN A 87 -12.31 -9.06 8.33
N VAL A 88 -11.85 -10.28 8.05
CA VAL A 88 -12.69 -11.48 8.08
C VAL A 88 -12.71 -12.20 9.43
N ASP A 89 -11.70 -12.02 10.28
CA ASP A 89 -11.61 -12.75 11.54
C ASP A 89 -12.49 -12.16 12.67
N ASN A 90 -13.16 -11.03 12.44
CA ASN A 90 -13.97 -10.32 13.45
C ASN A 90 -15.50 -10.48 13.29
N PHE A 91 -15.98 -11.49 12.56
CA PHE A 91 -17.43 -11.75 12.45
C PHE A 91 -17.84 -13.20 12.75
N THR A 92 -17.33 -13.75 13.84
CA THR A 92 -17.99 -14.89 14.52
C THR A 92 -17.91 -14.71 16.03
N GLY A 93 -19.02 -14.26 16.60
CA GLY A 93 -19.26 -14.15 18.03
C GLY A 93 -20.43 -13.20 18.22
N GLU A 94 -21.63 -13.75 18.41
CA GLU A 94 -22.79 -12.99 18.87
C GLU A 94 -22.39 -12.19 20.13
N GLU A 95 -22.16 -10.89 19.99
CA GLU A 95 -22.13 -9.99 21.13
C GLU A 95 -23.53 -9.38 21.26
N VAL A 96 -24.43 -10.15 21.88
CA VAL A 96 -25.67 -9.60 22.43
C VAL A 96 -25.26 -8.76 23.63
N VAL A 97 -25.14 -7.45 23.43
CA VAL A 97 -25.11 -6.49 24.53
C VAL A 97 -26.56 -6.23 24.92
N GLU A 98 -27.04 -6.89 25.98
CA GLU A 98 -28.28 -6.49 26.65
C GLU A 98 -28.08 -5.12 27.32
N LEU A 99 -29.02 -4.20 27.07
CA LEU A 99 -29.11 -2.90 27.75
C LEU A 99 -29.66 -3.04 29.17
#